data_AF-A0A7R9ZCB3-F1
#
_entry.id   AF-A0A7R9ZCB3-F1
#
_cell.length_a   1.000
_cell.length_b   1.000
_cell.length_c   1.000
_cell.angle_alpha   90.00
_cell.angle_beta   90.00
_cell.angle_gamma   90.00
#
_symmetry.space_group_name_H-M   'P 1'
#
loop_
_entity.id
_entity.type
_entity.pdbx_description
1 polymer ?
#
loop_
_entity_poly.entity_id
_entity_poly.type
_entity_poly.pdbx_seq_one_letter_code
_entity_poly.pdbx_strand_id
1 'polypeptide(L)'
;MTALEAHGTVANRMVTTFELAGPSIFLTSFSNFMAFLITSATPITVVRAFSQQLSMAVLLNFIYLLCFFAPMMVFDTKRMLDNRMDLILLKVEDSDAAGAGASPSKKPLQQHDVRRITTDQLARLSVRDDVNPLTVFVRKFYGPILMYPITKVLVLIGFGLLFGFLTHNALENTDIGIRPSDIALDDSYQSEFLNFQEEEFPTYSAVIVSVPVDFPKAQSGLLMLQDAIQEDYWVVKSLRISQSSWLNSLLTFANGNIPSDTPLSEAAFYPTFVAWATSTGAVYSDNMSCRN
;
A
#
# COMPACT_ATOMS: atom_id res chain seq x y z
N MET A 1 38.14 -13.12 33.88
CA MET A 1 39.36 -13.42 33.10
C MET A 1 39.01 -14.26 31.87
N THR A 2 38.00 -13.86 31.08
CA THR A 2 37.43 -14.68 29.98
C THR A 2 36.84 -13.85 28.83
N ALA A 3 37.23 -12.58 28.68
CA ALA A 3 36.64 -11.68 27.67
C ALA A 3 37.68 -11.02 26.74
N LEU A 4 38.94 -11.45 26.76
CA LEU A 4 40.05 -10.73 26.09
C LEU A 4 40.91 -11.58 25.13
N GLU A 5 40.46 -12.78 24.74
CA GLU A 5 41.03 -13.54 23.61
C GLU A 5 40.24 -13.34 22.30
N ALA A 6 39.35 -12.36 22.27
CA ALA A 6 38.22 -12.33 21.34
C ALA A 6 38.48 -11.84 19.91
N HIS A 7 39.72 -11.54 19.52
CA HIS A 7 40.03 -11.09 18.15
C HIS A 7 40.27 -12.22 17.11
N GLY A 8 40.00 -13.49 17.45
CA GLY A 8 40.42 -14.63 16.62
C GLY A 8 39.34 -15.53 15.99
N THR A 9 38.07 -15.46 16.41
CA THR A 9 37.04 -16.45 16.03
C THR A 9 35.87 -15.85 15.26
N VAL A 10 35.37 -16.58 14.26
CA VAL A 10 34.23 -16.18 13.42
C VAL A 10 32.98 -15.82 14.25
N ALA A 11 32.79 -16.50 15.38
CA ALA A 11 31.68 -16.24 16.30
C ALA A 11 31.69 -14.81 16.86
N ASN A 12 32.83 -14.30 17.32
CA ASN A 12 32.90 -12.94 17.88
C ASN A 12 32.68 -11.87 16.81
N ARG A 13 33.18 -12.10 15.59
CA ARG A 13 32.91 -11.19 14.46
C ARG A 13 31.41 -11.11 14.16
N MET A 14 30.72 -12.25 14.17
CA MET A 14 29.27 -12.29 13.98
C MET A 14 28.54 -11.53 15.10
N VAL A 15 28.92 -11.75 16.37
CA VAL A 15 28.32 -11.05 17.51
C VAL A 15 28.47 -9.54 17.39
N THR A 16 29.68 -9.03 17.14
CA THR A 16 29.91 -7.58 16.98
C THR A 16 29.14 -6.99 15.79
N THR A 17 29.04 -7.71 14.67
CA THR A 17 28.25 -7.26 13.52
C THR A 17 26.76 -7.19 13.86
N PHE A 18 26.21 -8.18 14.56
CA PHE A 18 24.81 -8.17 14.97
C PHE A 18 24.50 -7.14 16.06
N GLU A 19 25.44 -6.87 16.96
CA GLU A 19 25.32 -5.80 17.96
C GLU A 19 25.20 -4.43 17.28
N LEU A 20 25.88 -4.21 16.16
CA LEU A 20 25.87 -2.93 15.44
C LEU A 20 24.72 -2.82 14.44
N ALA A 21 24.46 -3.85 13.63
CA ALA A 21 23.49 -3.79 12.54
C ALA A 21 22.12 -4.40 12.87
N GLY A 22 22.08 -5.37 13.80
CA GLY A 22 20.87 -6.12 14.17
C GLY A 22 19.70 -5.23 14.63
N PRO A 23 19.90 -4.25 15.52
CA PRO A 23 18.84 -3.34 15.95
C PRO A 23 18.20 -2.56 14.79
N SER A 24 19.00 -2.12 13.81
CA SER A 24 18.51 -1.39 12.64
C SER A 24 17.68 -2.27 11.71
N ILE A 25 18.11 -3.52 11.50
CA ILE A 25 17.39 -4.51 10.70
C ILE A 25 16.04 -4.82 11.37
N PHE A 26 16.06 -5.09 12.68
CA PHE A 26 14.84 -5.35 13.44
C PHE A 26 13.86 -4.17 13.38
N LEU A 27 14.33 -2.95 13.66
CA LEU A 27 13.48 -1.77 13.69
C LEU A 27 12.80 -1.53 12.34
N THR A 28 13.55 -1.68 11.24
CA THR A 28 13.01 -1.49 9.89
C THR A 28 12.00 -2.57 9.50
N SER A 29 12.31 -3.85 9.77
CA SER A 29 11.38 -4.94 9.52
C SER A 29 10.10 -4.81 10.35
N PHE A 30 10.24 -4.44 11.63
CA PHE A 30 9.12 -4.24 12.53
C PHE A 30 8.24 -3.04 12.12
N SER A 31 8.85 -1.89 11.77
CA SER A 31 8.10 -0.73 11.31
C SER A 31 7.34 -1.02 10.02
N ASN A 32 7.96 -1.73 9.06
CA ASN A 32 7.31 -2.12 7.82
C ASN A 32 6.17 -3.12 8.06
N PHE A 33 6.39 -4.10 8.93
CA PHE A 33 5.35 -5.04 9.32
C PHE A 33 4.14 -4.33 9.93
N MET A 34 4.37 -3.40 10.87
CA MET A 34 3.31 -2.60 11.48
C MET A 34 2.60 -1.68 10.49
N ALA A 35 3.34 -1.05 9.56
CA ALA A 35 2.74 -0.20 8.53
C ALA A 35 1.77 -0.99 7.64
N PHE A 36 2.15 -2.19 7.18
CA PHE A 36 1.26 -3.05 6.40
C PHE A 36 0.12 -3.64 7.23
N LEU A 37 0.34 -3.91 8.52
CA LEU A 37 -0.70 -4.36 9.43
C LEU A 37 -1.78 -3.29 9.63
N ILE A 38 -1.39 -2.02 9.80
CA ILE A 38 -2.32 -0.88 9.84
C ILE A 38 -3.05 -0.73 8.51
N THR A 39 -2.34 -0.89 7.39
CA THR A 39 -2.93 -0.81 6.03
C THR A 39 -3.97 -1.92 5.80
N SER A 40 -3.81 -3.09 6.40
CA SER A 40 -4.80 -4.18 6.34
C SER A 40 -6.14 -3.82 6.99
N ALA A 41 -6.21 -2.79 7.84
CA ALA A 41 -7.48 -2.35 8.42
C ALA A 41 -8.35 -1.55 7.44
N THR A 42 -7.84 -1.23 6.24
CA THR A 42 -8.61 -0.49 5.22
C THR A 42 -9.86 -1.27 4.77
N PRO A 43 -10.98 -0.59 4.49
CA PRO A 43 -12.23 -1.23 4.09
C PRO A 43 -12.17 -1.89 2.70
N ILE A 44 -11.26 -1.43 1.85
CA ILE A 44 -11.10 -1.86 0.45
C ILE A 44 -10.48 -3.26 0.40
N THR A 45 -11.24 -4.25 -0.04
CA THR A 45 -10.84 -5.68 -0.05
C THR A 45 -9.53 -5.95 -0.79
N VAL A 46 -9.31 -5.31 -1.94
CA VAL A 46 -8.09 -5.48 -2.74
C VAL A 46 -6.85 -5.03 -1.97
N VAL A 47 -6.91 -3.83 -1.38
CA VAL A 47 -5.82 -3.26 -0.57
C VAL A 47 -5.58 -4.09 0.69
N ARG A 48 -6.64 -4.57 1.33
CA ARG A 48 -6.55 -5.48 2.48
C ARG A 48 -5.82 -6.77 2.15
N ALA A 49 -6.22 -7.47 1.08
CA ALA A 49 -5.59 -8.72 0.70
C ALA A 49 -4.10 -8.53 0.32
N PHE A 50 -3.81 -7.47 -0.45
CA PHE A 50 -2.44 -7.11 -0.81
C PHE A 50 -1.56 -6.81 0.41
N SER A 51 -2.05 -5.98 1.34
CA SER A 51 -1.30 -5.62 2.55
C SER A 51 -1.10 -6.80 3.50
N GLN A 52 -2.04 -7.75 3.57
CA GLN A 52 -1.87 -9.00 4.33
C GLN A 52 -0.75 -9.87 3.75
N GLN A 53 -0.67 -10.01 2.43
CA GLN A 53 0.41 -10.75 1.76
C GLN A 53 1.76 -10.08 2.03
N LEU A 54 1.83 -8.76 1.95
CA LEU A 54 3.06 -8.00 2.16
C LEU A 54 3.53 -8.04 3.63
N SER A 55 2.60 -7.95 4.57
CA SER A 55 2.87 -8.12 6.00
C SER A 55 3.47 -9.51 6.30
N MET A 56 2.88 -10.57 5.74
CA MET A 56 3.41 -11.92 5.85
C MET A 56 4.79 -12.05 5.20
N ALA A 57 4.97 -11.49 4.00
CA ALA A 57 6.25 -11.53 3.29
C ALA A 57 7.37 -10.81 4.06
N VAL A 58 7.10 -9.63 4.63
CA VAL A 58 8.07 -8.88 5.45
C VAL A 58 8.46 -9.66 6.70
N LEU A 59 7.50 -10.28 7.37
CA LEU A 59 7.75 -11.10 8.56
C LEU A 59 8.58 -12.34 8.22
N LEU A 60 8.23 -13.06 7.14
CA LEU A 60 9.01 -14.20 6.67
C LEU A 60 10.41 -13.79 6.21
N ASN A 61 10.54 -12.64 5.53
CA ASN A 61 11.84 -12.09 5.14
C ASN A 61 12.70 -11.78 6.37
N PHE A 62 12.13 -11.21 7.43
CA PHE A 62 12.86 -10.98 8.68
C PHE A 62 13.37 -12.29 9.30
N ILE A 63 12.52 -13.33 9.36
CA ILE A 63 12.92 -14.66 9.84
C ILE A 63 14.02 -15.23 8.94
N TYR A 64 13.88 -15.15 7.61
CA TYR A 64 14.87 -15.64 6.66
C TYR A 64 16.22 -14.92 6.82
N LEU A 65 16.21 -13.60 7.02
CA LEU A 65 17.41 -12.82 7.24
C LEU A 65 18.18 -13.25 8.49
N LEU A 66 17.46 -13.55 9.58
CA LEU A 66 18.09 -14.00 10.83
C LEU A 66 18.47 -15.49 10.83
N CYS A 67 17.59 -16.35 10.34
CA CYS A 67 17.74 -17.80 10.44
C CYS A 67 18.55 -18.42 9.30
N PHE A 68 18.54 -17.82 8.11
CA PHE A 68 19.20 -18.39 6.93
C PHE A 68 20.35 -17.52 6.43
N PHE A 69 20.11 -16.22 6.22
CA PHE A 69 21.15 -15.33 5.71
C PHE A 69 22.28 -15.13 6.73
N ALA A 70 21.96 -14.93 8.01
CA ALA A 70 22.99 -14.73 9.03
C ALA A 70 23.95 -15.93 9.18
N PRO A 71 23.48 -17.20 9.24
CA PRO A 71 24.40 -18.34 9.22
C PRO A 71 25.14 -18.49 7.89
N MET A 72 24.53 -18.18 6.75
CA MET A 72 25.22 -18.18 5.45
C MET A 72 26.42 -17.22 5.44
N MET A 73 26.28 -16.02 6.03
CA MET A 73 27.38 -15.09 6.21
C MET A 73 28.52 -15.65 7.08
N VAL A 74 28.20 -16.50 8.07
CA VAL A 74 29.23 -17.20 8.88
C VAL A 74 29.99 -18.22 8.05
N PHE A 75 29.29 -18.99 7.21
CA PHE A 75 29.94 -19.94 6.29
C PHE A 75 30.81 -19.21 5.27
N ASP A 76 30.33 -18.09 4.74
CA ASP A 76 31.07 -17.25 3.82
C ASP A 76 32.35 -16.69 4.48
N THR A 77 32.23 -16.18 5.70
CA THR A 77 33.38 -15.70 6.47
C THR A 77 34.41 -16.81 6.72
N LYS A 78 33.96 -18.04 7.00
CA LYS A 78 34.87 -19.20 7.14
C LYS A 78 35.59 -19.49 5.81
N ARG A 79 34.88 -19.46 4.68
CA ARG A 79 35.48 -19.63 3.34
C ARG A 79 36.54 -18.56 3.06
N MET A 80 36.24 -17.30 3.39
CA MET A 80 37.18 -16.18 3.19
C MET A 80 38.44 -16.34 4.05
N LEU A 81 38.31 -16.81 5.30
CA LEU A 81 39.45 -17.09 6.17
C LEU A 81 40.30 -18.26 5.67
N ASP A 82 39.69 -19.23 4.98
CA ASP A 82 40.39 -20.34 4.34
C ASP A 82 41.08 -19.96 3.00
N ASN A 83 41.01 -18.68 2.60
CA ASN A 83 41.54 -18.12 1.36
C ASN A 83 41.03 -18.86 0.11
N ARG A 84 39.75 -19.22 0.08
CA ARG A 84 39.11 -19.88 -1.06
C ARG A 84 38.38 -18.85 -1.92
N MET A 85 38.52 -18.98 -3.23
CA MET A 85 37.84 -18.12 -4.22
C MET A 85 36.32 -18.27 -4.16
N ASP A 86 35.59 -17.15 -4.31
CA ASP A 86 34.15 -17.09 -4.06
C ASP A 86 33.31 -18.07 -4.89
N LEU A 87 33.61 -18.22 -6.18
CA LEU A 87 32.80 -19.04 -7.10
C LEU A 87 33.30 -20.47 -7.27
N ILE A 88 34.62 -20.69 -7.14
CA ILE A 88 35.25 -21.97 -7.52
C ILE A 88 35.66 -22.78 -6.28
N LEU A 89 35.56 -22.21 -5.07
CA LEU A 89 35.91 -22.83 -3.78
C LEU A 89 37.34 -23.38 -3.70
N LEU A 90 38.17 -23.15 -4.72
CA LEU A 90 39.58 -23.50 -4.78
C LEU A 90 40.36 -22.59 -3.85
N LYS A 91 41.25 -23.20 -3.09
CA LYS A 91 42.17 -22.49 -2.21
C LYS A 91 43.18 -21.77 -3.10
N VAL A 92 43.34 -20.47 -2.89
CA VAL A 92 44.41 -19.71 -3.51
C VAL A 92 45.70 -20.13 -2.83
N GLU A 93 46.64 -20.66 -3.61
CA GLU A 93 47.94 -21.06 -3.13
C GLU A 93 48.80 -19.79 -2.97
N ASP A 94 49.29 -19.55 -1.76
CA ASP A 94 50.15 -18.39 -1.49
C ASP A 94 51.44 -18.55 -2.30
N SER A 95 51.63 -17.67 -3.27
CA SER A 95 52.76 -17.70 -4.19
C SER A 95 54.05 -17.24 -3.49
N ASP A 96 54.63 -18.08 -2.64
CA ASP A 96 55.96 -17.86 -2.06
C ASP A 96 57.03 -18.64 -2.85
N ALA A 97 57.37 -18.18 -4.06
CA ALA A 97 58.63 -18.51 -4.72
C ALA A 97 58.96 -17.57 -5.90
N ALA A 98 59.38 -16.32 -5.63
CA ALA A 98 60.45 -15.61 -6.33
C ALA A 98 60.49 -14.12 -5.97
N GLY A 99 61.58 -13.67 -5.34
CA GLY A 99 61.96 -12.25 -5.32
C GLY A 99 62.38 -11.74 -3.95
N ALA A 100 63.68 -11.76 -3.68
CA ALA A 100 64.30 -11.08 -2.57
C ALA A 100 63.99 -9.56 -2.61
N GLY A 101 63.38 -9.05 -1.53
CA GLY A 101 63.14 -7.63 -1.31
C GLY A 101 62.37 -7.45 0.00
N ALA A 102 63.04 -6.92 1.02
CA ALA A 102 62.54 -6.84 2.39
C ALA A 102 61.17 -6.16 2.52
N SER A 103 60.21 -6.84 3.14
CA SER A 103 58.96 -6.27 3.67
C SER A 103 58.76 -6.78 5.11
N PRO A 104 58.43 -5.91 6.08
CA PRO A 104 58.66 -6.19 7.48
C PRO A 104 57.64 -7.16 8.05
N SER A 105 58.19 -8.22 8.63
CA SER A 105 57.64 -9.08 9.70
C SER A 105 56.42 -8.48 10.41
N LYS A 106 55.26 -9.15 10.28
CA LYS A 106 54.09 -9.00 11.14
C LYS A 106 54.49 -9.41 12.58
N LYS A 107 54.97 -8.45 13.38
CA LYS A 107 55.04 -8.60 14.84
C LYS A 107 53.68 -8.25 15.45
N PRO A 108 53.22 -8.98 16.48
CA PRO A 108 51.97 -8.64 17.17
C PRO A 108 52.15 -7.31 17.89
N LEU A 109 51.26 -6.36 17.60
CA LEU A 109 51.24 -5.05 18.22
C LEU A 109 50.84 -5.23 19.70
N GLN A 110 51.73 -4.82 20.60
CA GLN A 110 51.48 -4.84 22.04
C GLN A 110 50.36 -3.88 22.40
N GLN A 111 49.53 -4.36 23.32
CA GLN A 111 48.29 -3.78 23.77
C GLN A 111 48.57 -2.87 24.96
N HIS A 112 48.25 -1.58 24.82
CA HIS A 112 48.02 -0.71 25.97
C HIS A 112 46.74 0.12 25.76
N ASP A 113 45.88 0.01 26.76
CA ASP A 113 44.74 0.87 27.11
C ASP A 113 43.59 1.05 26.10
N VAL A 114 42.59 0.15 26.16
CA VAL A 114 41.24 0.42 25.64
C VAL A 114 40.21 0.16 26.75
N ARG A 115 39.97 1.19 27.57
CA ARG A 115 38.81 1.28 28.46
C ARG A 115 37.83 2.25 27.81
N ARG A 116 36.62 1.74 27.49
CA ARG A 116 35.46 2.42 26.86
C ARG A 116 35.64 2.77 25.38
N ILE A 117 35.03 1.97 24.51
CA ILE A 117 34.86 2.29 23.09
C ILE A 117 33.72 3.33 22.99
N THR A 118 34.09 4.60 22.89
CA THR A 118 33.20 5.68 22.41
C THR A 118 32.98 5.53 20.90
N THR A 119 31.88 6.08 20.39
CA THR A 119 31.48 6.12 18.96
C THR A 119 32.62 6.49 17.99
N ASP A 120 33.62 7.23 18.46
CA ASP A 120 34.82 7.64 17.72
C ASP A 120 35.77 6.48 17.34
N GLN A 121 35.76 5.37 18.09
CA GLN A 121 36.59 4.19 17.80
C GLN A 121 35.95 3.26 16.76
N LEU A 122 34.62 3.26 16.65
CA LEU A 122 33.88 2.57 15.58
C LEU A 122 34.19 3.20 14.21
N ALA A 123 34.34 4.52 14.18
CA ALA A 123 34.76 5.27 13.01
C ALA A 123 36.18 4.88 12.57
N ARG A 124 37.08 4.50 13.48
CA ARG A 124 38.45 4.05 13.15
C ARG A 124 38.52 2.61 12.67
N LEU A 125 37.58 1.75 13.04
CA LEU A 125 37.47 0.39 12.49
C LEU A 125 36.92 0.41 11.05
N SER A 126 36.01 1.34 10.75
CA SER A 126 35.56 1.63 9.38
C SER A 126 36.67 2.17 8.47
N VAL A 127 37.76 2.73 9.04
CA VAL A 127 38.91 3.29 8.28
C VAL A 127 39.81 2.20 7.69
N ARG A 128 39.61 0.91 8.00
CA ARG A 128 40.42 -0.17 7.38
C ARG A 128 39.79 -0.79 6.13
N ASP A 129 38.57 -0.40 5.75
CA ASP A 129 37.87 -0.82 4.53
C ASP A 129 38.17 0.12 3.33
N ASP A 130 39.39 0.65 3.27
CA ASP A 130 39.85 1.68 2.31
C ASP A 130 40.11 1.13 0.89
N VAL A 131 39.16 0.42 0.29
CA VAL A 131 39.22 0.01 -1.14
C VAL A 131 37.95 0.29 -1.93
N ASN A 132 36.83 0.65 -1.29
CA ASN A 132 35.61 0.97 -2.01
C ASN A 132 35.59 2.44 -2.48
N PRO A 133 35.59 2.74 -3.79
CA PRO A 133 35.64 4.11 -4.30
C PRO A 133 34.47 4.98 -3.82
N LEU A 134 33.32 4.36 -3.53
CA LEU A 134 32.13 5.04 -3.01
C LEU A 134 32.33 5.58 -1.59
N THR A 135 32.98 4.83 -0.69
CA THR A 135 33.20 5.30 0.70
C THR A 135 34.19 6.47 0.70
N VAL A 136 35.20 6.41 -0.17
CA VAL A 136 36.15 7.51 -0.39
C VAL A 136 35.45 8.75 -0.95
N PHE A 137 34.56 8.59 -1.93
CA PHE A 137 33.75 9.68 -2.49
C PHE A 137 32.86 10.34 -1.44
N VAL A 138 32.08 9.55 -0.69
CA VAL A 138 31.18 10.07 0.35
C VAL A 138 31.95 10.84 1.41
N ARG A 139 33.09 10.31 1.87
CA ARG A 139 33.90 10.94 2.91
C ARG A 139 34.64 12.19 2.43
N LYS A 140 35.22 12.18 1.21
CA LYS A 140 36.05 13.29 0.72
C LYS A 140 35.25 14.39 0.03
N PHE A 141 34.18 14.04 -0.69
CA PHE A 141 33.44 15.00 -1.50
C PHE A 141 32.11 15.37 -0.84
N TYR A 142 31.25 14.39 -0.56
CA TYR A 142 29.88 14.66 -0.08
C TYR A 142 29.84 15.20 1.36
N GLY A 143 30.55 14.57 2.29
CA GLY A 143 30.54 14.93 3.72
C GLY A 143 30.96 16.38 4.00
N PRO A 144 32.11 16.85 3.47
CA PRO A 144 32.55 18.22 3.68
C PRO A 144 31.61 19.26 3.08
N ILE A 145 31.08 19.01 1.87
CA ILE A 145 30.14 19.92 1.19
C ILE A 145 28.86 20.12 2.03
N LEU A 146 28.30 19.05 2.61
CA LEU A 146 27.09 19.11 3.40
C LEU A 146 27.28 19.74 4.80
N MET A 147 28.52 19.78 5.30
CA MET A 147 28.82 20.34 6.62
C MET A 147 28.88 21.87 6.64
N TYR A 148 29.14 22.52 5.50
CA TYR A 148 29.14 23.98 5.42
C TYR A 148 27.76 24.56 5.76
N PRO A 149 27.67 25.59 6.62
CA PRO A 149 26.40 26.14 7.10
C PRO A 149 25.54 26.70 5.96
N ILE A 150 26.17 27.30 4.93
CA ILE A 150 25.48 27.83 3.75
C ILE A 150 24.79 26.68 2.98
N THR A 151 25.51 25.57 2.75
CA THR A 151 24.94 24.40 2.07
C THR A 151 23.76 23.83 2.84
N LYS A 152 23.82 23.76 4.18
CA LYS A 152 22.69 23.29 5.01
C LYS A 152 21.45 24.14 4.81
N VAL A 153 21.62 25.47 4.84
CA VAL A 153 20.50 26.40 4.61
C VAL A 153 19.95 26.25 3.19
N LEU A 154 20.81 26.14 2.18
CA LEU A 154 20.38 25.93 0.79
C LEU A 154 19.62 24.61 0.62
N VAL A 155 20.08 23.52 1.24
CA VAL A 155 19.40 22.23 1.20
C VAL A 155 18.04 22.31 1.88
N LEU A 156 17.93 22.96 3.05
CA LEU A 156 16.65 23.15 3.73
C LEU A 156 15.67 24.01 2.91
N ILE A 157 16.16 25.08 2.27
CA ILE A 157 15.35 25.89 1.36
C ILE A 157 14.90 25.06 0.16
N GLY A 158 15.81 24.28 -0.45
CA GLY A 158 15.51 23.42 -1.58
C GLY A 158 14.45 22.36 -1.25
N PHE A 159 14.59 21.66 -0.14
CA PHE A 159 13.59 20.69 0.33
C PHE A 159 12.27 21.36 0.75
N GLY A 160 12.33 22.56 1.33
CA GLY A 160 11.12 23.33 1.67
C GLY A 160 10.34 23.77 0.42
N LEU A 161 11.05 24.26 -0.61
CA LEU A 161 10.46 24.61 -1.89
C LEU A 161 9.90 23.38 -2.61
N LEU A 162 10.64 22.27 -2.61
CA LEU A 162 10.18 21.02 -3.19
C LEU A 162 8.93 20.51 -2.46
N PHE A 163 8.92 20.54 -1.13
CA PHE A 163 7.77 20.14 -0.34
C PHE A 163 6.54 21.01 -0.65
N GLY A 164 6.72 22.34 -0.66
CA GLY A 164 5.64 23.26 -1.03
C GLY A 164 5.12 23.05 -2.45
N PHE A 165 6.03 22.83 -3.41
CA PHE A 165 5.65 22.52 -4.79
C PHE A 165 4.88 21.19 -4.89
N LEU A 166 5.35 20.13 -4.23
CA LEU A 166 4.66 18.84 -4.22
C LEU A 166 3.28 18.94 -3.56
N THR A 167 3.16 19.66 -2.45
CA THR A 167 1.86 19.87 -1.77
C THR A 167 0.90 20.67 -2.64
N HIS A 168 1.35 21.74 -3.30
CA HIS A 168 0.52 22.53 -4.20
C HIS A 168 0.02 21.71 -5.39
N ASN A 169 0.90 20.95 -6.04
CA ASN A 169 0.50 20.05 -7.12
C ASN A 169 -0.44 18.95 -6.63
N ALA A 170 -0.19 18.38 -5.46
CA ALA A 170 -1.05 17.34 -4.89
C ALA A 170 -2.45 17.87 -4.55
N LEU A 171 -2.60 19.15 -4.18
CA LEU A 171 -3.90 19.74 -3.86
C LEU A 171 -4.68 20.20 -5.08
N GLU A 172 -4.01 20.72 -6.12
CA GLU A 172 -4.69 21.32 -7.27
C GLU A 172 -4.85 20.37 -8.46
N ASN A 173 -3.88 19.48 -8.70
CA ASN A 173 -3.81 18.68 -9.92
C ASN A 173 -4.09 17.18 -9.69
N THR A 174 -4.54 16.79 -8.49
CA THR A 174 -4.86 15.38 -8.21
C THR A 174 -6.33 15.12 -8.47
N ASP A 175 -6.62 14.43 -9.58
CA ASP A 175 -7.94 13.88 -9.85
C ASP A 175 -8.28 12.80 -8.81
N ILE A 176 -9.49 12.87 -8.25
CA ILE A 176 -9.96 11.92 -7.24
C ILE A 176 -10.69 10.77 -7.97
N GLY A 177 -10.14 9.57 -7.83
CA GLY A 177 -10.73 8.36 -8.39
C GLY A 177 -9.86 7.74 -9.47
N ILE A 178 -10.28 6.56 -9.94
CA ILE A 178 -9.64 5.85 -11.05
C ILE A 178 -10.69 5.81 -12.15
N ARG A 179 -10.37 6.34 -13.34
CA ARG A 179 -11.27 6.17 -14.48
C ARG A 179 -11.17 4.74 -14.99
N PRO A 180 -12.28 4.09 -15.33
CA PRO A 180 -12.26 2.79 -16.01
C PRO A 180 -11.32 2.75 -17.22
N SER A 181 -11.20 3.84 -17.98
CA SER A 181 -10.27 3.94 -19.11
C SER A 181 -8.80 3.79 -18.72
N ASP A 182 -8.39 4.26 -17.54
CA ASP A 182 -7.01 4.16 -17.04
C ASP A 182 -6.61 2.70 -16.66
N ILE A 183 -7.58 1.79 -16.55
CA ILE A 183 -7.35 0.36 -16.24
C ILE A 183 -7.17 -0.46 -17.53
N ALA A 184 -7.73 0.02 -18.63
CA ALA A 184 -7.62 -0.64 -19.93
C ALA A 184 -6.17 -0.56 -20.44
N LEU A 185 -5.80 -1.48 -21.33
CA LEU A 185 -4.50 -1.45 -21.99
C LEU A 185 -4.41 -0.19 -22.88
N ASP A 186 -3.28 0.51 -22.83
CA ASP A 186 -3.00 1.65 -23.69
C ASP A 186 -3.14 1.27 -25.18
N ASP A 187 -3.68 2.19 -25.99
CA ASP A 187 -3.94 2.01 -27.43
C ASP A 187 -4.83 0.79 -27.79
N SER A 188 -5.64 0.32 -26.85
CA SER A 188 -6.63 -0.75 -27.09
C SER A 188 -7.99 -0.19 -27.48
N TYR A 189 -8.77 -0.97 -28.24
CA TYR A 189 -10.16 -0.60 -28.58
C TYR A 189 -11.02 -0.37 -27.32
N GLN A 190 -10.71 -1.05 -26.22
CA GLN A 190 -11.41 -0.86 -24.94
C GLN A 190 -11.11 0.51 -24.36
N SER A 191 -9.84 0.94 -24.37
CA SER A 191 -9.46 2.27 -23.85
C SER A 191 -10.11 3.40 -24.66
N GLU A 192 -10.15 3.28 -25.98
CA GLU A 192 -10.79 4.26 -26.87
C GLU A 192 -12.30 4.31 -26.66
N PHE A 193 -12.96 3.15 -26.58
CA PHE A 193 -14.39 3.06 -26.30
C PHE A 193 -14.75 3.64 -24.92
N LEU A 194 -14.00 3.32 -23.88
CA LEU A 194 -14.26 3.80 -22.53
C LEU A 194 -14.06 5.31 -22.43
N ASN A 195 -13.00 5.86 -23.03
CA ASN A 195 -12.79 7.31 -23.09
C ASN A 195 -13.95 8.01 -23.82
N PHE A 196 -14.38 7.50 -24.97
CA PHE A 196 -15.50 8.05 -25.71
C PHE A 196 -16.81 7.96 -24.91
N GLN A 197 -17.05 6.85 -24.21
CA GLN A 197 -18.22 6.68 -23.36
C GLN A 197 -18.23 7.67 -22.19
N GLU A 198 -17.09 7.90 -21.54
CA GLU A 198 -16.97 8.83 -20.41
C GLU A 198 -17.10 10.29 -20.84
N GLU A 199 -16.57 10.66 -22.00
CA GLU A 199 -16.60 12.02 -22.53
C GLU A 199 -17.98 12.39 -23.09
N GLU A 200 -18.58 11.51 -23.90
CA GLU A 200 -19.84 11.82 -24.61
C GLU A 200 -21.09 11.36 -23.83
N PHE A 201 -20.97 10.32 -23.00
CA PHE A 201 -22.11 9.71 -22.30
C PHE A 201 -21.92 9.59 -20.79
N PRO A 202 -21.78 10.71 -20.04
CA PRO A 202 -21.56 10.69 -18.58
C PRO A 202 -22.82 10.33 -17.76
N THR A 203 -23.79 9.62 -18.35
CA THR A 203 -25.05 9.27 -17.69
C THR A 203 -24.94 7.90 -17.04
N TYR A 204 -25.30 7.81 -15.76
CA TYR A 204 -25.35 6.57 -15.01
C TYR A 204 -26.79 6.18 -14.67
N SER A 205 -27.07 4.89 -14.67
CA SER A 205 -28.35 4.36 -14.19
C SER A 205 -28.28 4.18 -12.67
N ALA A 206 -29.12 4.90 -11.94
CA ALA A 206 -29.32 4.71 -10.51
C ALA A 206 -30.66 3.99 -10.26
N VAL A 207 -30.65 2.98 -9.39
CA VAL A 207 -31.86 2.27 -8.96
C VAL A 207 -32.05 2.49 -7.47
N ILE A 208 -33.16 3.12 -7.11
CA ILE A 208 -33.51 3.40 -5.72
C ILE A 208 -34.48 2.32 -5.26
N VAL A 209 -34.08 1.58 -4.23
CA VAL A 209 -34.87 0.48 -3.66
C VAL A 209 -35.30 0.86 -2.26
N SER A 210 -36.59 0.74 -1.98
CA SER A 210 -37.12 0.91 -0.63
C SER A 210 -36.76 -0.28 0.25
N VAL A 211 -36.38 -0.02 1.50
CA VAL A 211 -36.38 -1.04 2.56
C VAL A 211 -37.83 -1.49 2.86
N PRO A 212 -38.04 -2.64 3.52
CA PRO A 212 -39.38 -3.09 3.91
C PRO A 212 -40.09 -2.04 4.76
N VAL A 213 -41.17 -1.47 4.23
CA VAL A 213 -42.02 -0.48 4.89
C VAL A 213 -43.49 -0.84 4.72
N ASP A 214 -44.35 -0.28 5.57
CA ASP A 214 -45.80 -0.37 5.40
C ASP A 214 -46.23 0.50 4.21
N PHE A 215 -46.16 -0.09 3.00
CA PHE A 215 -46.45 0.59 1.74
C PHE A 215 -47.79 1.33 1.71
N PRO A 216 -48.92 0.77 2.19
CA PRO A 216 -50.20 1.49 2.28
C PRO A 216 -50.10 2.85 2.98
N LYS A 217 -49.34 2.95 4.07
CA LYS A 217 -49.17 4.19 4.85
C LYS A 217 -48.10 5.11 4.27
N ALA A 218 -47.07 4.52 3.68
CA ALA A 218 -45.91 5.24 3.17
C ALA A 218 -46.10 5.86 1.77
N GLN A 219 -47.26 5.66 1.12
CA GLN A 219 -47.52 6.13 -0.25
C GLN A 219 -47.21 7.62 -0.45
N SER A 220 -47.68 8.49 0.46
CA SER A 220 -47.45 9.93 0.38
C SER A 220 -45.96 10.28 0.48
N GLY A 221 -45.23 9.65 1.40
CA GLY A 221 -43.79 9.84 1.55
C GLY A 221 -43.00 9.36 0.32
N LEU A 222 -43.42 8.25 -0.30
CA LEU A 222 -42.80 7.74 -1.53
C LEU A 222 -43.03 8.67 -2.72
N LEU A 223 -44.22 9.26 -2.86
CA LEU A 223 -44.50 10.24 -3.91
C LEU A 223 -43.70 11.53 -3.69
N MET A 224 -43.67 12.05 -2.46
CA MET A 224 -42.85 13.21 -2.11
C MET A 224 -41.35 12.96 -2.36
N LEU A 225 -40.86 11.74 -2.08
CA LEU A 225 -39.49 11.35 -2.33
C LEU A 225 -39.17 11.37 -3.83
N GLN A 226 -40.07 10.83 -4.67
CA GLN A 226 -39.87 10.85 -6.13
C GLN A 226 -39.79 12.28 -6.67
N ASP A 227 -40.67 13.17 -6.21
CA ASP A 227 -40.65 14.58 -6.60
C ASP A 227 -39.37 15.28 -6.13
N ALA A 228 -38.95 15.04 -4.89
CA ALA A 228 -37.71 15.59 -4.35
C ALA A 228 -36.46 15.11 -5.11
N ILE A 229 -36.42 13.84 -5.52
CA ILE A 229 -35.32 13.31 -6.35
C ILE A 229 -35.38 13.93 -7.76
N GLN A 230 -36.57 14.11 -8.31
CA GLN A 230 -36.76 14.69 -9.65
C GLN A 230 -36.27 16.13 -9.75
N GLU A 231 -36.27 16.87 -8.64
CA GLU A 231 -35.76 18.24 -8.54
C GLU A 231 -34.23 18.33 -8.48
N ASP A 232 -33.53 17.23 -8.17
CA ASP A 232 -32.07 17.23 -8.06
C ASP A 232 -31.39 17.55 -9.41
N TYR A 233 -30.28 18.28 -9.34
CA TYR A 233 -29.49 18.70 -10.50
C TYR A 233 -28.90 17.49 -11.26
N TRP A 234 -28.56 16.42 -10.54
CA TRP A 234 -27.93 15.23 -11.11
C TRP A 234 -28.90 14.30 -11.86
N VAL A 235 -30.21 14.57 -11.78
CA VAL A 235 -31.24 13.73 -12.39
C VAL A 235 -31.65 14.29 -13.75
N VAL A 236 -31.65 13.42 -14.76
CA VAL A 236 -32.06 13.78 -16.12
C VAL A 236 -33.55 14.18 -16.12
N LYS A 237 -33.85 15.37 -16.64
CA LYS A 237 -35.20 15.95 -16.62
C LYS A 237 -36.11 15.49 -17.76
N SER A 238 -35.57 14.79 -18.76
CA SER A 238 -36.33 14.37 -19.96
C SER A 238 -37.36 13.28 -19.65
N LEU A 239 -37.08 12.39 -18.69
CA LEU A 239 -37.99 11.35 -18.25
C LEU A 239 -38.32 11.57 -16.78
N ARG A 240 -39.60 11.71 -16.44
CA ARG A 240 -40.01 11.87 -15.05
C ARG A 240 -39.92 10.53 -14.32
N ILE A 241 -39.36 10.52 -13.12
CA ILE A 241 -39.26 9.33 -12.26
C ILE A 241 -40.66 8.74 -12.03
N SER A 242 -41.68 9.58 -11.88
CA SER A 242 -43.08 9.16 -11.73
C SER A 242 -43.61 8.35 -12.92
N GLN A 243 -43.05 8.49 -14.13
CA GLN A 243 -43.45 7.67 -15.28
C GLN A 243 -42.80 6.28 -15.25
N SER A 244 -41.62 6.16 -14.65
CA SER A 244 -40.91 4.89 -14.47
C SER A 244 -41.24 4.18 -13.15
N SER A 245 -41.88 4.85 -12.21
CA SER A 245 -42.17 4.32 -10.88
C SER A 245 -43.32 3.32 -10.90
N TRP A 246 -43.13 2.19 -10.21
CA TRP A 246 -44.16 1.17 -10.04
C TRP A 246 -45.38 1.71 -9.29
N LEU A 247 -45.18 2.64 -8.34
CA LEU A 247 -46.24 3.19 -7.52
C LEU A 247 -47.20 4.04 -8.36
N ASN A 248 -46.68 4.94 -9.19
CA ASN A 248 -47.51 5.77 -10.06
C ASN A 248 -48.19 4.93 -11.16
N SER A 249 -47.55 3.85 -11.62
CA SER A 249 -48.21 2.87 -12.51
C SER A 249 -49.40 2.18 -11.84
N LEU A 250 -49.25 1.78 -10.57
CA LEU A 250 -50.34 1.23 -9.76
C LEU A 250 -51.48 2.24 -9.56
N LEU A 251 -51.16 3.49 -9.21
CA LEU A 251 -52.16 4.54 -9.01
C LEU A 251 -52.90 4.88 -10.32
N THR A 252 -52.19 4.87 -11.44
CA THR A 252 -52.76 5.06 -12.78
C THR A 252 -53.72 3.92 -13.12
N PHE A 253 -53.35 2.67 -12.83
CA PHE A 253 -54.24 1.51 -13.00
C PHE A 253 -55.50 1.61 -12.14
N ALA A 254 -55.34 1.99 -10.86
CA ALA A 254 -56.45 2.16 -9.94
C ALA A 254 -57.45 3.24 -10.40
N ASN A 255 -56.97 4.27 -11.10
CA ASN A 255 -57.77 5.37 -11.63
C ASN A 255 -58.23 5.15 -13.08
N GLY A 256 -58.25 3.90 -13.57
CA GLY A 256 -58.75 3.58 -14.91
C GLY A 256 -57.80 3.99 -16.04
N ASN A 257 -56.49 3.86 -15.82
CA ASN A 257 -55.40 4.25 -16.73
C ASN A 257 -55.25 5.76 -16.95
N ILE A 258 -55.74 6.57 -16.01
CA ILE A 258 -55.55 8.01 -15.99
C ILE A 258 -54.44 8.35 -14.98
N PRO A 259 -53.41 9.12 -15.37
CA PRO A 259 -52.33 9.51 -14.46
C PRO A 259 -52.89 10.12 -13.17
N SER A 260 -52.48 9.56 -12.04
CA SER A 260 -52.92 10.01 -10.72
C SER A 260 -51.80 9.91 -9.71
N ASP A 261 -51.64 10.96 -8.91
CA ASP A 261 -50.72 11.03 -7.78
C ASP A 261 -51.47 10.98 -6.43
N THR A 262 -52.75 10.60 -6.46
CA THR A 262 -53.57 10.48 -5.24
C THR A 262 -53.34 9.13 -4.58
N PRO A 263 -52.92 9.07 -3.30
CA PRO A 263 -52.71 7.81 -2.60
C PRO A 263 -54.01 7.01 -2.43
N LEU A 264 -53.90 5.69 -2.52
CA LEU A 264 -55.00 4.76 -2.26
C LEU A 264 -55.31 4.68 -0.77
N SER A 265 -56.56 4.37 -0.44
CA SER A 265 -56.92 4.04 0.94
C SER A 265 -56.23 2.75 1.39
N GLU A 266 -55.87 2.65 2.66
CA GLU A 266 -55.11 1.50 3.19
C GLU A 266 -55.81 0.16 2.92
N ALA A 267 -57.14 0.13 3.01
CA ALA A 267 -57.95 -1.06 2.77
C ALA A 267 -58.00 -1.46 1.28
N ALA A 268 -57.87 -0.51 0.35
CA ALA A 268 -57.93 -0.76 -1.08
C ALA A 268 -56.56 -1.07 -1.70
N PHE A 269 -55.46 -0.80 -0.99
CA PHE A 269 -54.10 -0.91 -1.51
C PHE A 269 -53.76 -2.34 -1.97
N TYR A 270 -53.80 -3.33 -1.07
CA TYR A 270 -53.39 -4.70 -1.39
C TYR A 270 -54.28 -5.39 -2.45
N PRO A 271 -55.62 -5.29 -2.38
CA PRO A 271 -56.48 -5.86 -3.44
C PRO A 271 -56.18 -5.27 -4.82
N THR A 272 -55.96 -3.96 -4.88
CA THR A 272 -55.64 -3.25 -6.14
C THR A 272 -54.24 -3.60 -6.62
N PHE A 273 -53.28 -3.74 -5.71
CA PHE A 273 -51.92 -4.16 -6.01
C PHE A 273 -51.87 -5.56 -6.61
N VAL A 274 -52.60 -6.53 -6.04
CA VAL A 274 -52.68 -7.88 -6.59
C VAL A 274 -53.33 -7.89 -7.97
N ALA A 275 -54.41 -7.11 -8.17
CA ALA A 275 -55.07 -6.98 -9.46
C ALA A 275 -54.14 -6.37 -10.53
N TRP A 276 -53.43 -5.29 -10.19
CA TRP A 276 -52.43 -4.65 -11.04
C TRP A 276 -51.28 -5.61 -11.36
N ALA A 277 -50.68 -6.25 -10.36
CA ALA A 277 -49.58 -7.19 -10.53
C ALA A 277 -49.99 -8.36 -11.45
N THR A 278 -51.19 -8.91 -11.25
CA THR A 278 -51.74 -9.97 -12.12
C THR A 278 -51.94 -9.48 -13.55
N SER A 279 -52.40 -8.24 -13.73
CA SER A 279 -52.56 -7.63 -15.08
C SER A 279 -51.23 -7.45 -15.81
N THR A 280 -50.13 -7.26 -15.06
CA THR A 280 -48.76 -7.18 -15.61
C THR A 280 -48.13 -8.56 -15.85
N GLY A 281 -48.86 -9.65 -15.59
CA GLY A 281 -48.39 -11.03 -15.78
C GLY A 281 -47.65 -11.63 -14.57
N ALA A 282 -47.67 -10.96 -13.41
CA ALA A 282 -47.09 -11.52 -12.19
C ALA A 282 -48.02 -12.58 -11.59
N VAL A 283 -47.46 -13.73 -11.21
CA VAL A 283 -48.20 -14.79 -10.51
C VAL A 283 -47.99 -14.63 -9.02
N TYR A 284 -49.07 -14.30 -8.30
CA TYR A 284 -49.04 -14.19 -6.85
C TYR A 284 -49.21 -15.58 -6.20
N SER A 285 -48.42 -15.86 -5.16
CA SER A 285 -48.60 -17.04 -4.33
C SER A 285 -48.90 -16.59 -2.90
N ASP A 286 -50.06 -16.95 -2.37
CA ASP A 286 -50.51 -16.63 -1.01
C ASP A 286 -49.60 -17.18 0.10
N ASN A 287 -48.62 -18.03 -0.26
CA ASN A 287 -47.74 -18.73 0.69
C ASN A 287 -46.41 -18.01 0.99
N MET A 288 -46.16 -16.81 0.47
CA MET A 288 -44.97 -16.02 0.81
C MET A 288 -45.15 -15.30 2.15
N SER A 289 -45.26 -16.08 3.23
CA SER A 289 -44.98 -15.53 4.56
C SER A 289 -43.49 -15.19 4.62
N CYS A 290 -43.16 -13.92 4.80
CA CYS A 290 -41.81 -13.52 5.17
C CYS A 290 -41.44 -14.25 6.45
N ARG A 291 -40.54 -15.24 6.34
CA ARG A 291 -39.95 -15.89 7.50
C ARG A 291 -39.06 -14.83 8.18
N ASN A 292 -39.54 -14.30 9.30
CA ASN A 292 -38.75 -13.45 10.20
C ASN A 292 -37.47 -14.17 10.64
#